data_AF-A0A445LDY2-F1
#
_entry.id   AF-A0A445LDY2-F1
#
_cell.length_a   1.000
_cell.length_b   1.000
_cell.length_c   1.000
_cell.angle_alpha   90.00
_cell.angle_beta   90.00
_cell.angle_gamma   90.00
#
_symmetry.space_group_name_H-M   'P 1'
#
loop_
_entity.id
_entity.type
_entity.pdbx_description
1 polymer ?
#
loop_
_entity_poly.entity_id
_entity_poly.type
_entity_poly.pdbx_seq_one_letter_code
_entity_poly.pdbx_strand_id
1 'polypeptide(L)'
;MPATPFSCSFLTLQPRFNSYVNPIFRSLTFQLSSSPLPFNANFSSVRLHSSLSRAAETDSPTGGRSGALTPGPAVAGEVQKIDVNPPKGTRDFPPEDMRLRNWLFNHFKEVSRLYGFEEVDYPVLESEALFTRKAGEEIKDQLYCFEDRGNRRVALRPELTPSLARLVIQKGKSVSLPIKWFTVGQCWRYERMTRGRRREHYQWNMDIIGVPGVMAEAELIASIVTLFKRIGITESDVGFKVSSRKVLQEVLNCYSVPENLFGKVCVIIDKIEKIPADEIKKELKAVGLSQEAVQELLQVLSVKSLTELEERLGSSGEAVADLKQLFSLAEKIGYSKWLQFDASVVRGLAYYTGIVFEGFDREGKLRAICGGGRYDHLFSTFGADDISACGFGFGDAVIVELLKEKGLLPELNLQIDDIVCALDEDLQGCAAMVANILREKGQIVELVLESKPLKWVFKRAARLNAERLVLVGNSEWQRGVVGVKILSTAEQYEVKLDDLK
;
A
#
# COMPACT_ATOMS: atom_id res chain seq x y z
N MET A 1 -26.55 59.81 2.23
CA MET A 1 -25.60 60.18 1.16
C MET A 1 -24.27 60.55 1.80
N PRO A 2 -23.11 60.23 1.19
CA PRO A 2 -22.61 58.88 0.88
C PRO A 2 -21.10 58.74 1.26
N ALA A 3 -20.62 57.53 1.57
CA ALA A 3 -19.79 56.64 0.72
C ALA A 3 -18.43 57.17 0.23
N THR A 4 -17.34 56.46 0.57
CA THR A 4 -16.45 55.73 -0.37
C THR A 4 -15.30 55.01 0.39
N PRO A 5 -14.67 53.98 -0.22
CA PRO A 5 -14.18 52.78 0.48
C PRO A 5 -12.64 52.63 0.49
N PHE A 6 -12.14 51.74 1.38
CA PHE A 6 -10.78 51.22 1.33
C PHE A 6 -10.75 49.87 0.60
N SER A 7 -10.01 49.80 -0.52
CA SER A 7 -9.65 48.55 -1.18
C SER A 7 -8.45 47.92 -0.47
N CYS A 8 -8.55 46.64 -0.09
CA CYS A 8 -7.40 45.85 0.31
C CYS A 8 -7.17 44.78 -0.76
N SER A 9 -6.07 44.92 -1.48
CA SER A 9 -5.64 44.06 -2.57
C SER A 9 -5.09 42.74 -2.01
N PHE A 10 -5.65 41.61 -2.46
CA PHE A 10 -5.09 40.28 -2.22
C PHE A 10 -3.77 40.12 -2.98
N LEU A 11 -2.66 40.02 -2.26
CA LEU A 11 -1.37 39.54 -2.77
C LEU A 11 -1.34 38.01 -2.61
N THR A 12 -1.62 37.30 -3.70
CA THR A 12 -1.32 35.87 -3.85
C THR A 12 0.19 35.66 -3.87
N LEU A 13 0.73 35.11 -2.78
CA LEU A 13 2.10 34.61 -2.71
C LEU A 13 2.17 33.24 -3.41
N GLN A 14 2.76 33.20 -4.61
CA GLN A 14 3.31 31.96 -5.18
C GLN A 14 4.72 31.73 -4.63
N PRO A 15 5.08 30.54 -4.13
CA PRO A 15 6.45 30.25 -3.76
C PRO A 15 7.30 30.01 -5.02
N ARG A 16 8.23 30.94 -5.30
CA ARG A 16 9.34 30.74 -6.22
C ARG A 16 10.41 29.90 -5.51
N PHE A 17 10.63 28.67 -5.99
CA PHE A 17 11.86 27.94 -5.70
C PHE A 17 13.01 28.58 -6.50
N ASN A 18 14.03 29.05 -5.79
CA ASN A 18 15.29 29.44 -6.42
C ASN A 18 16.41 28.51 -5.93
N SER A 19 17.15 28.01 -6.90
CA SER A 19 18.33 27.17 -6.82
C SER A 19 19.53 27.89 -6.19
N TYR A 20 20.52 27.13 -5.70
CA TYR A 20 21.95 27.24 -6.04
C TYR A 20 22.83 26.48 -5.02
N VAL A 21 23.43 25.37 -5.47
CA VAL A 21 24.81 24.98 -5.09
C VAL A 21 25.45 24.32 -6.32
N ASN A 22 26.43 25.01 -6.92
CA ASN A 22 27.33 24.48 -7.95
C ASN A 22 28.50 23.73 -7.28
N PRO A 23 28.93 22.57 -7.80
CA PRO A 23 30.31 22.12 -7.67
C PRO A 23 31.08 22.32 -8.99
N ILE A 24 32.24 22.96 -8.85
CA ILE A 24 33.25 23.17 -9.88
C ILE A 24 33.80 21.81 -10.34
N PHE A 25 33.64 21.45 -11.61
CA PHE A 25 34.36 20.34 -12.24
C PHE A 25 35.36 20.88 -13.27
N ARG A 26 36.65 20.62 -13.00
CA ARG A 26 37.77 20.83 -13.92
C ARG A 26 37.73 19.77 -15.02
N SER A 27 37.90 20.20 -16.28
CA SER A 27 38.03 19.33 -17.44
C SER A 27 39.33 18.51 -17.38
N LEU A 28 39.22 17.19 -17.52
CA LEU A 28 40.30 16.30 -17.89
C LEU A 28 39.93 15.64 -19.22
N THR A 29 40.60 16.08 -20.27
CA THR A 29 40.53 15.53 -21.63
C THR A 29 41.19 14.15 -21.65
N PHE A 30 40.43 13.10 -21.97
CA PHE A 30 40.97 11.79 -22.34
C PHE A 30 40.69 11.54 -23.82
N GLN A 31 41.76 11.42 -24.61
CA GLN A 31 41.72 10.93 -25.98
C GLN A 31 41.46 9.41 -25.95
N LEU A 32 40.40 8.95 -26.61
CA LEU A 32 40.17 7.53 -26.90
C LEU A 32 40.43 7.29 -28.39
N SER A 33 41.43 6.45 -28.67
CA SER A 33 41.76 5.97 -30.00
C SER A 33 40.81 4.84 -30.42
N SER A 34 40.39 4.89 -31.68
CA SER A 34 39.49 3.97 -32.35
C SER A 34 40.24 2.80 -33.00
N SER A 35 39.77 1.56 -32.78
CA SER A 35 40.03 0.40 -33.66
C SER A 35 38.84 -0.57 -33.60
N PRO A 36 38.21 -0.97 -34.72
CA PRO A 36 37.11 -1.93 -34.74
C PRO A 36 37.61 -3.37 -34.95
N LEU A 37 36.99 -4.34 -34.26
CA LEU A 37 37.13 -5.78 -34.53
C LEU A 37 35.87 -6.30 -35.26
N PRO A 38 35.99 -7.20 -36.26
CA PRO A 38 34.84 -7.70 -37.02
C PRO A 38 34.15 -8.87 -36.31
N PHE A 39 32.82 -8.84 -36.28
CA PHE A 39 31.95 -9.90 -35.77
C PHE A 39 31.34 -10.66 -36.96
N ASN A 40 31.57 -11.97 -37.06
CA ASN A 40 31.01 -12.84 -38.10
C ASN A 40 29.79 -13.60 -37.53
N ALA A 41 28.63 -13.43 -38.17
CA ALA A 41 27.40 -14.15 -37.84
C ALA A 41 27.14 -15.24 -38.87
N ASN A 42 27.04 -16.50 -38.44
CA ASN A 42 26.49 -17.60 -39.22
C ASN A 42 25.62 -18.47 -38.30
N PHE A 43 24.31 -18.42 -38.48
CA PHE A 43 23.37 -19.39 -37.91
C PHE A 43 22.65 -20.11 -39.05
N SER A 44 22.90 -21.41 -39.17
CA SER A 44 22.18 -22.31 -40.07
C SER A 44 21.12 -23.09 -39.28
N SER A 45 19.90 -23.11 -39.84
CA SER A 45 18.72 -23.80 -39.33
C SER A 45 18.78 -25.31 -39.57
N VAL A 46 18.46 -26.13 -38.58
CA VAL A 46 18.24 -27.58 -38.76
C VAL A 46 16.83 -27.96 -38.28
N ARG A 47 16.08 -28.61 -39.17
CA ARG A 47 14.75 -29.22 -38.93
C ARG A 47 14.93 -30.62 -38.31
N LEU A 48 14.09 -30.97 -37.35
CA LEU A 48 14.00 -32.31 -36.76
C LEU A 48 12.79 -33.07 -37.31
N HIS A 49 13.01 -34.32 -37.73
CA HIS A 49 11.98 -35.32 -38.02
C HIS A 49 12.00 -36.39 -36.90
N SER A 50 10.81 -36.77 -36.45
CA SER A 50 10.52 -37.75 -35.42
C SER A 50 10.39 -39.18 -35.96
N SER A 51 10.79 -40.19 -35.19
CA SER A 51 10.17 -41.52 -35.22
C SER A 51 10.45 -42.36 -33.96
N LEU A 52 9.40 -43.05 -33.52
CA LEU A 52 9.22 -43.88 -32.33
C LEU A 52 9.99 -45.22 -32.35
N SER A 53 10.24 -45.83 -31.18
CA SER A 53 9.83 -47.22 -30.85
C SER A 53 10.26 -47.69 -29.44
N ARG A 54 9.51 -48.67 -28.92
CA ARG A 54 9.43 -49.26 -27.56
C ARG A 54 10.36 -50.47 -27.33
N ALA A 55 10.68 -50.75 -26.05
CA ALA A 55 10.66 -52.05 -25.31
C ALA A 55 11.71 -52.03 -24.15
N ALA A 56 11.39 -52.23 -22.86
CA ALA A 56 11.26 -53.51 -22.10
C ALA A 56 12.55 -54.37 -22.17
N GLU A 57 13.17 -54.97 -21.15
CA GLU A 57 12.83 -55.33 -19.75
C GLU A 57 14.13 -55.86 -19.04
N THR A 58 14.12 -55.92 -17.69
CA THR A 58 14.83 -56.86 -16.75
C THR A 58 16.36 -56.89 -16.50
N ASP A 59 16.66 -56.82 -15.19
CA ASP A 59 17.60 -57.58 -14.32
C ASP A 59 19.14 -57.46 -14.35
N SER A 60 19.66 -57.24 -13.13
CA SER A 60 21.06 -57.27 -12.63
C SER A 60 21.52 -58.70 -12.21
N PRO A 61 22.74 -58.98 -11.68
CA PRO A 61 23.92 -58.14 -11.37
C PRO A 61 25.31 -58.79 -11.70
N THR A 62 26.38 -58.06 -11.31
CA THR A 62 27.79 -58.49 -11.03
C THR A 62 28.84 -58.45 -12.17
N GLY A 63 29.99 -57.82 -11.87
CA GLY A 63 31.23 -57.98 -12.66
C GLY A 63 32.12 -56.73 -12.67
N GLY A 64 33.36 -56.83 -12.18
CA GLY A 64 34.25 -55.70 -11.93
C GLY A 64 35.02 -55.11 -13.12
N ARG A 65 35.44 -53.85 -12.90
CA ARG A 65 36.65 -53.11 -13.35
C ARG A 65 36.91 -52.76 -14.84
N SER A 66 37.14 -51.45 -14.98
CA SER A 66 38.02 -50.72 -15.92
C SER A 66 37.54 -50.48 -17.36
N GLY A 67 37.23 -49.22 -17.66
CA GLY A 67 37.08 -48.70 -19.03
C GLY A 67 36.72 -47.21 -19.04
N ALA A 68 37.56 -46.42 -19.69
CA ALA A 68 37.47 -45.00 -20.06
C ALA A 68 36.14 -44.24 -19.78
N LEU A 69 36.25 -43.09 -19.11
CA LEU A 69 35.26 -42.02 -19.10
C LEU A 69 35.06 -41.51 -20.53
N THR A 70 34.07 -42.06 -21.22
CA THR A 70 33.48 -41.39 -22.40
C THR A 70 32.60 -40.25 -21.88
N PRO A 71 32.70 -39.03 -22.44
CA PRO A 71 31.70 -38.01 -22.15
C PRO A 71 30.36 -38.57 -22.62
N GLY A 72 29.44 -38.79 -21.68
CA GLY A 72 28.08 -39.16 -22.02
C GLY A 72 27.51 -38.13 -23.00
N PRO A 73 26.65 -38.54 -23.96
CA PRO A 73 26.03 -37.61 -24.88
C PRO A 73 25.39 -36.50 -24.05
N ALA A 74 25.72 -35.24 -24.37
CA ALA A 74 25.07 -34.10 -23.76
C ALA A 74 23.56 -34.29 -23.94
N VAL A 75 22.89 -34.66 -22.85
CA VAL A 75 21.43 -34.68 -22.80
C VAL A 75 21.07 -33.21 -22.95
N ALA A 76 20.70 -32.83 -24.17
CA ALA A 76 20.03 -31.58 -24.42
C ALA A 76 18.76 -31.64 -23.58
N GLY A 77 18.83 -31.10 -22.36
CA GLY A 77 17.70 -31.07 -21.46
C GLY A 77 16.56 -30.40 -22.20
N GLU A 78 15.43 -31.09 -22.31
CA GLU A 78 14.20 -30.46 -22.76
C GLU A 78 14.00 -29.20 -21.92
N VAL A 79 13.95 -28.04 -22.57
CA VAL A 79 13.71 -26.78 -21.88
C VAL A 79 12.29 -26.86 -21.31
N GLN A 80 12.20 -27.26 -20.05
CA GLN A 80 10.93 -27.37 -19.36
C GLN A 80 10.34 -25.97 -19.25
N LYS A 81 9.16 -25.77 -19.83
CA LYS A 81 8.45 -24.50 -19.76
C LYS A 81 8.14 -24.19 -18.29
N ILE A 82 8.72 -23.12 -17.77
CA ILE A 82 8.54 -22.70 -16.38
C ILE A 82 7.13 -22.11 -16.20
N ASP A 83 6.51 -22.38 -15.05
CA ASP A 83 5.28 -21.67 -14.66
C ASP A 83 5.63 -20.22 -14.31
N VAL A 84 5.08 -19.29 -15.08
CA VAL A 84 5.35 -17.85 -14.97
C VAL A 84 4.31 -17.11 -14.14
N ASN A 85 3.30 -17.82 -13.61
CA ASN A 85 2.31 -17.19 -12.75
C ASN A 85 2.93 -16.81 -11.40
N PRO A 86 2.52 -15.68 -10.81
CA PRO A 86 2.96 -15.34 -9.46
C PRO A 86 2.43 -16.36 -8.45
N PRO A 87 3.07 -16.49 -7.28
CA PRO A 87 2.59 -17.35 -6.21
C PRO A 87 1.10 -17.13 -5.91
N LYS A 88 0.39 -18.22 -5.61
CA LYS A 88 -1.05 -18.16 -5.37
C LYS A 88 -1.40 -17.13 -4.30
N GLY A 89 -2.21 -16.14 -4.69
CA GLY A 89 -2.72 -15.09 -3.81
C GLY A 89 -1.84 -13.85 -3.68
N THR A 90 -0.81 -13.73 -4.51
CA THR A 90 -0.03 -12.50 -4.72
C THR A 90 -0.40 -11.83 -6.04
N ARG A 91 0.08 -10.61 -6.27
CA ARG A 91 -0.24 -9.80 -7.45
C ARG A 91 1.03 -9.32 -8.14
N ASP A 92 1.05 -9.41 -9.46
CA ASP A 92 1.93 -8.59 -10.28
C ASP A 92 1.27 -7.23 -10.53
N PHE A 93 2.07 -6.19 -10.70
CA PHE A 93 1.60 -4.84 -11.00
C PHE A 93 2.19 -4.38 -12.33
N PRO A 94 1.54 -4.67 -13.48
CA PRO A 94 1.92 -4.06 -14.75
C PRO A 94 1.78 -2.53 -14.69
N PRO A 95 2.34 -1.77 -15.65
CA PRO A 95 2.42 -0.31 -15.56
C PRO A 95 1.09 0.40 -15.25
N GLU A 96 -0.02 -0.06 -15.81
CA GLU A 96 -1.38 0.45 -15.55
C GLU A 96 -1.81 0.31 -14.08
N ASP A 97 -1.65 -0.88 -13.51
CA ASP A 97 -1.97 -1.15 -12.11
C ASP A 97 -0.99 -0.43 -11.18
N MET A 98 0.27 -0.31 -11.60
CA MET A 98 1.30 0.41 -10.85
C MET A 98 1.03 1.92 -10.80
N ARG A 99 0.51 2.52 -11.88
CA ARG A 99 0.08 3.93 -11.87
C ARG A 99 -1.07 4.14 -10.89
N LEU A 100 -2.07 3.26 -10.88
CA LEU A 100 -3.17 3.32 -9.92
C LEU A 100 -2.68 3.18 -8.47
N ARG A 101 -1.78 2.21 -8.21
CA ARG A 101 -1.18 2.01 -6.90
C ARG A 101 -0.41 3.25 -6.45
N ASN A 102 0.43 3.82 -7.31
CA ASN A 102 1.19 5.02 -7.01
C ASN A 102 0.29 6.23 -6.75
N TRP A 103 -0.78 6.41 -7.54
CA TRP A 103 -1.77 7.46 -7.30
C TRP A 103 -2.39 7.34 -5.90
N LEU A 104 -2.84 6.14 -5.53
CA LEU A 104 -3.43 5.90 -4.21
C LEU A 104 -2.40 6.11 -3.08
N PHE A 105 -1.18 5.59 -3.25
CA PHE A 105 -0.13 5.69 -2.22
C PHE A 105 0.39 7.13 -2.07
N ASN A 106 0.40 7.91 -3.15
CA ASN A 106 0.71 9.33 -3.07
C ASN A 106 -0.34 10.07 -2.23
N HIS A 107 -1.63 9.77 -2.38
CA HIS A 107 -2.66 10.32 -1.49
C HIS A 107 -2.46 9.90 -0.03
N PHE A 108 -2.13 8.63 0.24
CA PHE A 108 -1.80 8.19 1.61
C PHE A 108 -0.64 9.01 2.19
N LYS A 109 0.46 9.14 1.45
CA LYS A 109 1.66 9.89 1.89
C LYS A 109 1.38 11.38 2.07
N GLU A 110 0.66 11.99 1.13
CA GLU A 110 0.29 13.40 1.21
C GLU A 110 -0.60 13.69 2.41
N VAL A 111 -1.63 12.86 2.64
CA VAL A 111 -2.50 12.99 3.82
C VAL A 111 -1.71 12.80 5.10
N SER A 112 -0.84 11.80 5.20
CA SER A 112 0.02 11.64 6.38
C SER A 112 0.89 12.88 6.64
N ARG A 113 1.47 13.48 5.61
CA ARG A 113 2.27 14.72 5.73
C ARG A 113 1.42 15.93 6.15
N LEU A 114 0.19 16.05 5.65
CA LEU A 114 -0.74 17.12 6.06
C LEU A 114 -1.04 17.07 7.57
N TYR A 115 -1.02 15.88 8.16
CA TYR A 115 -1.20 15.67 9.59
C TYR A 115 0.13 15.64 10.37
N GLY A 116 1.26 15.97 9.74
CA GLY A 116 2.57 16.03 10.39
C GLY A 116 3.12 14.66 10.81
N PHE A 117 2.74 13.59 10.14
CA PHE A 117 3.32 12.27 10.37
C PHE A 117 4.61 12.08 9.57
N GLU A 118 5.59 11.43 10.19
CA GLU A 118 6.87 11.07 9.54
C GLU A 118 6.83 9.66 8.97
N GLU A 119 7.41 9.48 7.78
CA GLU A 119 7.45 8.19 7.10
C GLU A 119 8.54 7.30 7.71
N VAL A 120 8.18 6.08 8.07
CA VAL A 120 9.10 5.04 8.55
C VAL A 120 8.84 3.73 7.81
N ASP A 121 9.82 2.82 7.81
CA ASP A 121 9.65 1.47 7.26
C ASP A 121 10.45 0.45 8.10
N TYR A 122 10.09 -0.81 7.91
CA TYR A 122 10.66 -1.95 8.61
C TYR A 122 10.92 -3.07 7.61
N PRO A 123 11.80 -4.03 7.93
CA PRO A 123 11.91 -5.25 7.13
C PRO A 123 10.55 -5.97 7.00
N VAL A 124 10.26 -6.52 5.81
CA VAL A 124 9.08 -7.38 5.62
C VAL A 124 9.24 -8.72 6.35
N LEU A 125 10.49 -9.17 6.53
CA LEU A 125 10.86 -10.39 7.25
C LEU A 125 11.24 -10.04 8.69
N GLU A 126 10.50 -10.57 9.64
CA GLU A 126 10.67 -10.29 11.08
C GLU A 126 10.77 -11.61 11.86
N SER A 127 11.17 -11.53 13.12
CA SER A 127 11.14 -12.71 14.00
C SER A 127 9.70 -13.19 14.21
N GLU A 128 9.46 -14.50 14.08
CA GLU A 128 8.14 -15.10 14.36
C GLU A 128 7.64 -14.78 15.79
N ALA A 129 8.58 -14.64 16.73
CA ALA A 129 8.28 -14.31 18.12
C ALA A 129 7.58 -12.95 18.29
N LEU A 130 7.69 -12.05 17.31
CA LEU A 130 7.07 -10.73 17.35
C LEU A 130 5.54 -10.79 17.18
N PHE A 131 5.03 -11.81 16.49
CA PHE A 131 3.61 -11.95 16.15
C PHE A 131 2.88 -13.03 16.95
N THR A 132 3.62 -13.85 17.70
CA THR A 132 3.07 -15.00 18.44
C THR A 132 2.88 -14.73 19.93
N ARG A 133 3.39 -13.60 20.45
CA ARG A 133 3.19 -13.18 21.84
C ARG A 133 1.77 -12.66 22.02
N LYS A 134 0.92 -13.42 22.74
CA LYS A 134 -0.48 -13.10 23.10
C LYS A 134 -1.47 -12.99 21.93
N ALA A 135 -1.04 -13.22 20.70
CA ALA A 135 -1.95 -13.52 19.61
C ALA A 135 -2.68 -14.83 19.94
N GLY A 136 -4.02 -14.81 19.92
CA GLY A 136 -4.81 -16.04 20.01
C GLY A 136 -4.32 -17.07 18.99
N GLU A 137 -4.52 -18.36 19.26
CA GLU A 137 -3.97 -19.45 18.44
C GLU A 137 -4.26 -19.28 16.93
N GLU A 138 -5.36 -18.62 16.56
CA GLU A 138 -5.77 -18.35 15.18
C GLU A 138 -4.78 -17.52 14.32
N ILE A 139 -3.96 -16.64 14.90
CA ILE A 139 -2.98 -15.88 14.11
C ILE A 139 -1.87 -16.79 13.60
N LYS A 140 -1.43 -17.79 14.38
CA LYS A 140 -0.34 -18.69 14.00
C LYS A 140 -0.63 -19.45 12.71
N ASP A 141 -1.86 -19.94 12.55
CA ASP A 141 -2.29 -20.67 11.37
C ASP A 141 -2.33 -19.81 10.10
N GLN A 142 -2.35 -18.48 10.27
CA GLN A 142 -2.39 -17.50 9.20
C GLN A 142 -1.03 -16.81 8.96
N LEU A 143 0.03 -17.19 9.67
CA LEU A 143 1.37 -16.63 9.44
C LEU A 143 2.11 -17.34 8.30
N TYR A 144 2.72 -16.55 7.41
CA TYR A 144 3.79 -17.05 6.55
C TYR A 144 5.09 -17.17 7.36
N CYS A 145 5.24 -18.26 8.09
CA CYS A 145 6.43 -18.55 8.90
C CYS A 145 7.30 -19.66 8.29
N PHE A 146 8.61 -19.56 8.48
CA PHE A 146 9.57 -20.56 8.03
C PHE A 146 10.86 -20.49 8.85
N GLU A 147 11.71 -21.49 8.67
CA GLU A 147 13.07 -21.50 9.22
C GLU A 147 14.04 -20.99 8.15
N ASP A 148 14.86 -20.00 8.49
CA ASP A 148 15.90 -19.52 7.58
C ASP A 148 17.14 -20.43 7.60
N ARG A 149 18.13 -20.15 6.74
CA ARG A 149 19.37 -20.95 6.66
C ARG A 149 20.24 -20.90 7.93
N GLY A 150 19.94 -20.00 8.86
CA GLY A 150 20.59 -19.91 10.16
C GLY A 150 19.79 -20.60 11.28
N ASN A 151 18.81 -21.42 10.92
CA ASN A 151 17.91 -22.12 11.84
C ASN A 151 17.10 -21.17 12.75
N ARG A 152 16.77 -19.97 12.26
CA ARG A 152 15.95 -18.98 12.98
C ARG A 152 14.51 -19.02 12.49
N ARG A 153 13.57 -18.95 13.42
CA ARG A 153 12.14 -18.83 13.14
C ARG A 153 11.78 -17.39 12.75
N VAL A 154 11.40 -17.21 11.50
CA VAL A 154 11.05 -15.92 10.89
C VAL A 154 9.67 -15.98 10.27
N ALA A 155 9.04 -14.82 10.12
CA ALA A 155 7.77 -14.68 9.43
C ALA A 155 7.76 -13.45 8.52
N LEU A 156 7.05 -13.56 7.40
CA LEU A 156 6.61 -12.36 6.68
C LEU A 156 5.56 -11.66 7.53
N ARG A 157 5.73 -10.36 7.78
CA ARG A 157 4.88 -9.60 8.69
C ARG A 157 3.40 -9.64 8.24
N PRO A 158 2.45 -10.02 9.12
CA PRO A 158 1.02 -9.96 8.83
C PRO A 158 0.40 -8.58 8.99
N GLU A 159 1.06 -7.71 9.76
CA GLU A 159 0.67 -6.34 10.08
C GLU A 159 1.93 -5.52 10.43
N LEU A 160 1.79 -4.19 10.52
CA LEU A 160 2.91 -3.27 10.77
C LEU A 160 3.10 -2.89 12.24
N THR A 161 2.06 -2.96 13.07
CA THR A 161 2.07 -2.48 14.46
C THR A 161 3.14 -3.14 15.35
N PRO A 162 3.38 -4.46 15.29
CA PRO A 162 4.44 -5.09 16.07
C PRO A 162 5.85 -4.63 15.64
N SER A 163 6.08 -4.39 14.35
CA SER A 163 7.34 -3.84 13.84
C SER A 163 7.55 -2.38 14.28
N LEU A 164 6.48 -1.58 14.31
CA LEU A 164 6.50 -0.23 14.88
C LEU A 164 6.93 -0.25 16.34
N ALA A 165 6.25 -1.04 17.18
CA ALA A 165 6.56 -1.13 18.61
C ALA A 165 8.00 -1.63 18.82
N ARG A 166 8.47 -2.62 18.05
CA ARG A 166 9.88 -3.07 18.07
C ARG A 166 10.85 -1.91 17.79
N LEU A 167 10.59 -1.10 16.76
CA LEU A 167 11.47 0.02 16.40
C LEU A 167 11.47 1.10 17.49
N VAL A 168 10.31 1.44 18.06
CA VAL A 168 10.20 2.44 19.12
C VAL A 168 10.94 1.98 20.38
N ILE A 169 10.79 0.71 20.78
CA ILE A 169 11.54 0.11 21.89
C ILE A 169 13.05 0.18 21.62
N GLN A 170 13.48 -0.19 20.41
CA GLN A 170 14.88 -0.14 20.01
C GLN A 170 15.47 1.28 20.07
N LYS A 171 14.68 2.29 19.67
CA LYS A 171 15.08 3.70 19.70
C LYS A 171 15.11 4.25 21.13
N GLY A 172 14.24 3.76 22.02
CA GLY A 172 14.14 4.21 23.41
C GLY A 172 14.07 5.74 23.51
N LYS A 173 14.87 6.32 24.41
CA LYS A 173 14.88 7.77 24.69
C LYS A 173 15.40 8.66 23.55
N SER A 174 15.89 8.08 22.44
CA SER A 174 16.34 8.88 21.28
C SER A 174 15.20 9.50 20.48
N VAL A 175 13.96 9.08 20.73
CA VAL A 175 12.76 9.63 20.07
C VAL A 175 11.93 10.37 21.12
N SER A 176 11.55 11.60 20.81
CA SER A 176 10.69 12.43 21.67
C SER A 176 9.22 12.13 21.44
N LEU A 177 8.46 12.01 22.52
CA LEU A 177 7.00 11.92 22.47
C LEU A 177 6.36 13.31 22.33
N PRO A 178 5.18 13.43 21.69
CA PRO A 178 4.46 12.35 21.01
C PRO A 178 5.09 11.97 19.67
N ILE A 179 4.99 10.69 19.32
CA ILE A 179 5.40 10.18 18.00
C ILE A 179 4.17 10.16 17.10
N LYS A 180 4.31 10.62 15.85
CA LYS A 180 3.33 10.49 14.78
C LYS A 180 4.03 9.86 13.57
N TRP A 181 3.93 8.54 13.42
CA TRP A 181 4.63 7.83 12.34
C TRP A 181 3.65 7.12 11.42
N PHE A 182 4.00 7.04 10.15
CA PHE A 182 3.22 6.32 9.14
C PHE A 182 4.09 5.45 8.25
N THR A 183 3.48 4.42 7.69
CA THR A 183 4.11 3.50 6.73
C THR A 183 3.08 3.08 5.69
N VAL A 184 3.51 2.87 4.44
CA VAL A 184 2.71 2.16 3.42
C VAL A 184 3.45 0.87 3.08
N GLY A 185 3.14 -0.19 3.82
CA GLY A 185 3.93 -1.42 3.82
C GLY A 185 3.16 -2.62 3.27
N GLN A 186 3.88 -3.55 2.66
CA GLN A 186 3.34 -4.85 2.26
C GLN A 186 3.22 -5.78 3.48
N CYS A 187 2.08 -6.47 3.59
CA CYS A 187 1.73 -7.40 4.65
C CYS A 187 1.22 -8.74 4.08
N TRP A 188 1.47 -9.81 4.82
CA TRP A 188 1.30 -11.19 4.36
C TRP A 188 0.46 -12.03 5.32
N ARG A 189 -0.48 -12.80 4.78
CA ARG A 189 -1.31 -13.72 5.55
C ARG A 189 -1.62 -14.98 4.75
N TYR A 190 -1.63 -16.11 5.45
CA TYR A 190 -1.88 -17.42 4.88
C TYR A 190 -3.33 -17.84 5.13
N GLU A 191 -4.20 -17.55 4.17
CA GLU A 191 -5.64 -17.83 4.32
C GLU A 191 -6.33 -18.12 2.99
N ARG A 192 -7.60 -18.52 3.07
CA ARG A 192 -8.49 -18.63 1.93
C ARG A 192 -8.83 -17.25 1.39
N MET A 193 -8.53 -17.01 0.12
CA MET A 193 -8.79 -15.74 -0.56
C MET A 193 -10.29 -15.49 -0.74
N THR A 194 -10.71 -14.24 -0.56
CA THR A 194 -12.06 -13.75 -0.82
C THR A 194 -11.99 -12.39 -1.56
N ARG A 195 -13.12 -11.81 -1.98
CA ARG A 195 -13.13 -10.49 -2.64
C ARG A 195 -12.49 -9.43 -1.73
N GLY A 196 -11.54 -8.65 -2.26
CA GLY A 196 -10.77 -7.66 -1.48
C GLY A 196 -9.80 -8.25 -0.45
N ARG A 197 -9.60 -9.57 -0.42
CA ARG A 197 -8.79 -10.28 0.60
C ARG A 197 -7.89 -11.31 -0.04
N ARG A 198 -6.60 -10.97 -0.10
CA ARG A 198 -5.53 -11.76 -0.71
C ARG A 198 -4.48 -12.14 0.35
N ARG A 199 -3.53 -13.00 -0.06
CA ARG A 199 -2.43 -13.44 0.80
C ARG A 199 -1.35 -12.38 0.97
N GLU A 200 -1.25 -11.48 0.02
CA GLU A 200 -0.45 -10.26 0.07
C GLU A 200 -1.39 -9.05 -0.05
N HIS A 201 -1.09 -7.98 0.68
CA HIS A 201 -1.76 -6.69 0.51
C HIS A 201 -0.86 -5.55 0.99
N TYR A 202 -1.14 -4.33 0.57
CA TYR A 202 -0.50 -3.15 1.14
C TYR A 202 -1.41 -2.51 2.16
N GLN A 203 -0.80 -1.99 3.21
CA GLN A 203 -1.50 -1.33 4.30
C GLN A 203 -0.85 0.03 4.55
N TRP A 204 -1.67 1.07 4.50
CA TRP A 204 -1.32 2.38 5.04
C TRP A 204 -1.61 2.36 6.54
N ASN A 205 -0.55 2.49 7.33
CA ASN A 205 -0.61 2.60 8.77
C ASN A 205 -0.26 4.01 9.21
N MET A 206 -1.01 4.52 10.18
CA MET A 206 -0.69 5.73 10.92
C MET A 206 -0.89 5.44 12.39
N ASP A 207 0.12 5.79 13.20
CA ASP A 207 0.13 5.51 14.62
C ASP A 207 0.63 6.74 15.40
N ILE A 208 -0.08 7.04 16.49
CA ILE A 208 0.24 8.08 17.46
C ILE A 208 0.62 7.41 18.77
N ILE A 209 1.82 7.72 19.29
CA ILE A 209 2.35 7.13 20.52
C ILE A 209 2.70 8.25 21.51
N GLY A 210 2.42 8.02 22.79
CA GLY A 210 2.64 8.97 23.89
C GLY A 210 1.48 9.94 24.15
N VAL A 211 0.30 9.70 23.55
CA VAL A 211 -0.89 10.53 23.75
C VAL A 211 -1.98 9.68 24.42
N PRO A 212 -2.29 9.90 25.71
CA PRO A 212 -3.29 9.09 26.44
C PRO A 212 -4.73 9.47 26.12
N GLY A 213 -5.00 10.73 25.77
CA GLY A 213 -6.36 11.21 25.53
C GLY A 213 -6.93 10.82 24.15
N VAL A 214 -8.25 10.89 24.05
CA VAL A 214 -9.09 10.56 22.87
C VAL A 214 -8.78 11.39 21.61
N MET A 215 -8.00 12.46 21.76
CA MET A 215 -7.57 13.27 20.61
C MET A 215 -6.75 12.46 19.60
N ALA A 216 -6.03 11.42 20.04
CA ALA A 216 -5.27 10.56 19.12
C ALA A 216 -6.21 9.84 18.13
N GLU A 217 -7.28 9.22 18.64
CA GLU A 217 -8.33 8.58 17.87
C GLU A 217 -9.00 9.58 16.93
N ALA A 218 -9.34 10.76 17.45
CA ALA A 218 -10.02 11.80 16.68
C ALA A 218 -9.18 12.32 15.50
N GLU A 219 -7.88 12.50 15.71
CA GLU A 219 -6.91 12.91 14.69
C GLU A 219 -6.74 11.84 13.60
N LEU A 220 -6.65 10.56 14.01
CA LEU A 220 -6.51 9.43 13.09
C LEU A 220 -7.75 9.22 12.23
N ILE A 221 -8.96 9.31 12.78
CA ILE A 221 -10.19 9.22 11.99
C ILE A 221 -10.29 10.43 11.04
N ALA A 222 -9.92 11.63 11.50
CA ALA A 222 -9.90 12.82 10.65
C ALA A 222 -8.98 12.66 9.43
N SER A 223 -7.80 12.04 9.58
CA SER A 223 -6.90 11.82 8.45
C SER A 223 -7.50 10.89 7.40
N ILE A 224 -8.20 9.82 7.82
CA ILE A 224 -8.90 8.92 6.90
C ILE A 224 -10.06 9.65 6.21
N VAL A 225 -10.82 10.49 6.93
CA VAL A 225 -11.88 11.32 6.32
C VAL A 225 -11.30 12.29 5.28
N THR A 226 -10.14 12.89 5.56
CA THR A 226 -9.44 13.77 4.62
C THR A 226 -9.04 13.01 3.35
N LEU A 227 -8.52 11.79 3.48
CA LEU A 227 -8.25 10.92 2.34
C LEU A 227 -9.53 10.69 1.52
N PHE A 228 -10.62 10.24 2.16
CA PHE A 228 -11.88 9.95 1.47
C PHE A 228 -12.38 11.16 0.67
N LYS A 229 -12.41 12.35 1.28
CA LYS A 229 -12.79 13.59 0.60
C LYS A 229 -11.90 13.91 -0.60
N ARG A 230 -10.58 13.72 -0.49
CA ARG A 230 -9.63 13.97 -1.60
C ARG A 230 -9.84 13.05 -2.80
N ILE A 231 -10.27 11.81 -2.57
CA ILE A 231 -10.52 10.82 -3.62
C ILE A 231 -11.99 10.75 -4.05
N GLY A 232 -12.80 11.73 -3.64
CA GLY A 232 -14.20 11.88 -4.08
C GLY A 232 -15.22 11.02 -3.33
N ILE A 233 -14.83 10.32 -2.28
CA ILE A 233 -15.74 9.56 -1.41
C ILE A 233 -16.41 10.51 -0.42
N THR A 234 -17.71 10.32 -0.19
CA THR A 234 -18.53 11.19 0.67
C THR A 234 -19.04 10.46 1.91
N GLU A 235 -19.60 11.20 2.88
CA GLU A 235 -20.25 10.60 4.05
C GLU A 235 -21.47 9.74 3.70
N SER A 236 -22.03 9.83 2.50
CA SER A 236 -23.11 8.94 2.04
C SER A 236 -22.61 7.60 1.51
N ASP A 237 -21.33 7.51 1.13
CA ASP A 237 -20.73 6.28 0.61
C ASP A 237 -20.17 5.41 1.74
N VAL A 238 -19.53 6.03 2.74
CA VAL A 238 -18.83 5.32 3.81
C VAL A 238 -19.11 5.94 5.18
N GLY A 239 -18.81 5.17 6.22
CA GLY A 239 -18.82 5.65 7.59
C GLY A 239 -17.84 4.88 8.47
N PHE A 240 -17.78 5.25 9.74
CA PHE A 240 -17.01 4.59 10.78
C PHE A 240 -17.95 4.09 11.86
N LYS A 241 -18.00 2.77 12.06
CA LYS A 241 -18.55 2.19 13.28
C LYS A 241 -17.51 2.33 14.39
N VAL A 242 -17.91 2.84 15.55
CA VAL A 242 -17.01 3.07 16.69
C VAL A 242 -17.58 2.49 17.98
N SER A 243 -16.70 1.90 18.78
CA SER A 243 -16.97 1.39 20.12
C SER A 243 -15.73 1.54 21.00
N SER A 244 -15.79 1.03 22.22
CA SER A 244 -14.63 0.90 23.10
C SER A 244 -14.62 -0.47 23.76
N ARG A 245 -13.45 -1.10 23.82
CA ARG A 245 -13.26 -2.36 24.54
C ARG A 245 -13.51 -2.22 26.05
N LYS A 246 -13.38 -1.00 26.59
CA LYS A 246 -13.76 -0.68 27.97
C LYS A 246 -15.25 -0.96 28.24
N VAL A 247 -16.13 -0.82 27.23
CA VAL A 247 -17.56 -1.18 27.34
C VAL A 247 -17.72 -2.66 27.69
N LEU A 248 -17.04 -3.55 26.93
CA LEU A 248 -17.09 -4.98 27.20
C LEU A 248 -16.46 -5.31 28.55
N GLN A 249 -15.36 -4.64 28.90
CA GLN A 249 -14.68 -4.86 30.17
C GLN A 249 -15.58 -4.50 31.36
N GLU A 250 -16.27 -3.36 31.31
CA GLU A 250 -17.22 -2.92 32.34
C GLU A 250 -18.34 -3.95 32.52
N VAL A 251 -18.95 -4.43 31.43
CA VAL A 251 -19.99 -5.49 31.49
C VAL A 251 -19.45 -6.75 32.13
N LEU A 252 -18.29 -7.25 31.68
CA LEU A 252 -17.70 -8.49 32.19
C LEU A 252 -17.32 -8.39 33.67
N ASN A 253 -16.87 -7.21 34.13
CA ASN A 253 -16.55 -6.94 35.52
C ASN A 253 -17.79 -7.04 36.43
N CYS A 254 -18.97 -6.59 35.98
CA CYS A 254 -20.23 -6.72 36.73
C CYS A 254 -20.59 -8.18 37.03
N TYR A 255 -20.15 -9.11 36.18
CA TYR A 255 -20.36 -10.56 36.35
C TYR A 255 -19.14 -11.28 36.91
N SER A 256 -18.14 -10.54 37.43
CA SER A 256 -16.92 -11.10 38.03
C SER A 256 -16.16 -12.05 37.09
N VAL A 257 -16.20 -11.78 35.77
CA VAL A 257 -15.47 -12.57 34.79
C VAL A 257 -13.97 -12.25 34.90
N PRO A 258 -13.09 -13.25 35.05
CA PRO A 258 -11.65 -13.03 35.16
C PRO A 258 -11.05 -12.31 33.94
N GLU A 259 -10.13 -11.36 34.18
CA GLU A 259 -9.50 -10.52 33.14
C GLU A 259 -8.73 -11.34 32.08
N ASN A 260 -8.16 -12.48 32.46
CA ASN A 260 -7.47 -13.38 31.53
C ASN A 260 -8.39 -13.99 30.46
N LEU A 261 -9.71 -13.91 30.62
CA LEU A 261 -10.69 -14.35 29.62
C LEU A 261 -11.04 -13.24 28.62
N PHE A 262 -10.74 -11.97 28.92
CA PHE A 262 -11.17 -10.81 28.12
C PHE A 262 -10.76 -10.90 26.65
N GLY A 263 -9.48 -11.24 26.40
CA GLY A 263 -8.97 -11.39 25.03
C GLY A 263 -9.69 -12.49 24.25
N LYS A 264 -10.01 -13.63 24.90
CA LYS A 264 -10.76 -14.72 24.27
C LYS A 264 -12.19 -14.31 23.95
N VAL A 265 -12.85 -13.58 24.87
CA VAL A 265 -14.19 -13.03 24.63
C VAL A 265 -14.19 -12.08 23.44
N CYS A 266 -13.23 -11.14 23.35
CA CYS A 266 -13.13 -10.22 22.22
C CYS A 266 -13.00 -10.94 20.87
N VAL A 267 -12.20 -12.02 20.79
CA VAL A 267 -12.04 -12.83 19.57
C VAL A 267 -13.35 -13.50 19.17
N ILE A 268 -14.14 -13.99 20.13
CA ILE A 268 -15.45 -14.59 19.86
C ILE A 268 -16.43 -13.52 19.37
N ILE A 269 -16.46 -12.36 20.04
CA ILE A 269 -17.36 -11.26 19.66
C ILE A 269 -17.03 -10.67 18.28
N ASP A 270 -15.78 -10.68 17.81
CA ASP A 270 -15.43 -10.27 16.44
C ASP A 270 -16.10 -11.16 15.35
N LYS A 271 -16.59 -12.35 15.74
CA LYS A 271 -17.32 -13.27 14.86
C LYS A 271 -18.84 -13.03 14.89
N ILE A 272 -19.37 -12.11 15.69
CA ILE A 272 -20.82 -11.97 15.94
C ILE A 272 -21.63 -11.65 14.66
N GLU A 273 -21.05 -10.93 13.70
CA GLU A 273 -21.69 -10.66 12.40
C GLU A 273 -21.42 -11.78 11.36
N LYS A 274 -20.55 -12.75 11.68
CA LYS A 274 -20.05 -13.77 10.74
C LYS A 274 -20.65 -15.15 10.97
N ILE A 275 -21.03 -15.49 12.20
CA ILE A 275 -21.59 -16.79 12.58
C ILE A 275 -22.92 -16.64 13.34
N PRO A 276 -23.78 -17.67 13.37
CA PRO A 276 -25.07 -17.59 14.05
C PRO A 276 -24.96 -17.28 15.55
N ALA A 277 -25.92 -16.52 16.08
CA ALA A 277 -25.91 -16.09 17.48
C ALA A 277 -25.87 -17.26 18.49
N ASP A 278 -26.45 -18.41 18.15
CA ASP A 278 -26.41 -19.58 19.03
C ASP A 278 -25.04 -20.24 19.08
N GLU A 279 -24.24 -20.15 18.01
CA GLU A 279 -22.84 -20.57 18.02
C GLU A 279 -22.00 -19.64 18.90
N ILE A 280 -22.22 -18.31 18.81
CA ILE A 280 -21.58 -17.33 19.69
C ILE A 280 -21.86 -17.62 21.17
N LYS A 281 -23.13 -17.85 21.53
CA LYS A 281 -23.51 -18.21 22.91
C LYS A 281 -22.81 -19.47 23.37
N LYS A 282 -22.67 -20.47 22.50
CA LYS A 282 -22.00 -21.73 22.82
C LYS A 282 -20.50 -21.52 23.05
N GLU A 283 -19.81 -20.75 22.21
CA GLU A 283 -18.40 -20.42 22.38
C GLU A 283 -18.15 -19.63 23.68
N LEU A 284 -18.97 -18.62 23.96
CA LEU A 284 -18.83 -17.83 25.20
C LEU A 284 -19.02 -18.66 26.47
N LYS A 285 -19.98 -19.59 26.47
CA LYS A 285 -20.15 -20.55 27.59
C LYS A 285 -18.97 -21.49 27.72
N ALA A 286 -18.41 -21.96 26.61
CA ALA A 286 -17.24 -22.85 26.62
C ALA A 286 -15.99 -22.15 27.18
N VAL A 287 -15.90 -20.83 27.07
CA VAL A 287 -14.85 -20.02 27.71
C VAL A 287 -15.07 -19.85 29.22
N GLY A 288 -16.28 -20.12 29.72
CA GLY A 288 -16.62 -20.10 31.14
C GLY A 288 -17.52 -18.96 31.58
N LEU A 289 -18.17 -18.24 30.66
CA LEU A 289 -19.14 -17.20 31.03
C LEU A 289 -20.46 -17.82 31.51
N SER A 290 -21.08 -17.22 32.54
CA SER A 290 -22.41 -17.62 33.01
C SER A 290 -23.49 -17.30 31.97
N GLN A 291 -24.66 -17.95 32.10
CA GLN A 291 -25.80 -17.71 31.21
C GLN A 291 -26.23 -16.23 31.25
N GLU A 292 -26.23 -15.64 32.45
CA GLU A 292 -26.62 -14.25 32.72
C GLU A 292 -25.60 -13.29 32.09
N ALA A 293 -24.30 -13.56 32.25
CA ALA A 293 -23.24 -12.76 31.65
C ALA A 293 -23.30 -12.77 30.12
N VAL A 294 -23.56 -13.92 29.51
CA VAL A 294 -23.73 -14.04 28.05
C VAL A 294 -24.95 -13.26 27.56
N GLN A 295 -26.07 -13.34 28.29
CA GLN A 295 -27.29 -12.61 27.93
C GLN A 295 -27.07 -11.09 28.00
N GLU A 296 -26.49 -10.58 29.08
CA GLU A 296 -26.24 -9.15 29.22
C GLU A 296 -25.22 -8.64 28.21
N LEU A 297 -24.13 -9.38 27.98
CA LEU A 297 -23.14 -9.04 26.97
C LEU A 297 -23.77 -8.90 25.59
N LEU A 298 -24.61 -9.86 25.16
CA LEU A 298 -25.28 -9.79 23.87
C LEU A 298 -26.29 -8.64 23.78
N GLN A 299 -26.96 -8.29 24.87
CA GLN A 299 -27.83 -7.12 24.91
C GLN A 299 -27.02 -5.83 24.74
N VAL A 300 -25.92 -5.66 25.48
CA VAL A 300 -25.06 -4.48 25.35
C VAL A 300 -24.46 -4.36 23.94
N LEU A 301 -24.02 -5.47 23.34
CA LEU A 301 -23.49 -5.47 21.97
C LEU A 301 -24.54 -5.12 20.91
N SER A 302 -25.83 -5.24 21.21
CA SER A 302 -26.91 -4.83 20.30
C SER A 302 -27.17 -3.33 20.28
N VAL A 303 -26.61 -2.57 21.24
CA VAL A 303 -26.83 -1.13 21.39
C VAL A 303 -26.16 -0.35 20.25
N LYS A 304 -26.93 0.55 19.61
CA LYS A 304 -26.48 1.40 18.49
C LYS A 304 -26.55 2.91 18.80
N SER A 305 -26.90 3.28 20.03
CA SER A 305 -26.95 4.66 20.51
C SER A 305 -26.08 4.86 21.74
N LEU A 306 -25.31 5.96 21.79
CA LEU A 306 -24.56 6.33 22.99
C LEU A 306 -25.47 6.64 24.18
N THR A 307 -26.67 7.18 23.94
CA THR A 307 -27.64 7.47 24.99
C THR A 307 -28.14 6.17 25.62
N GLU A 308 -28.47 5.17 24.81
CA GLU A 308 -28.91 3.85 25.32
C GLU A 308 -27.76 3.13 26.04
N LEU A 309 -26.52 3.29 25.58
CA LEU A 309 -25.36 2.74 26.28
C LEU A 309 -25.19 3.38 27.66
N GLU A 310 -25.31 4.70 27.75
CA GLU A 310 -25.24 5.45 29.00
C GLU A 310 -26.37 5.06 29.97
N GLU A 311 -27.58 4.83 29.48
CA GLU A 311 -28.70 4.37 30.30
C GLU A 311 -28.44 2.97 30.91
N ARG A 312 -27.71 2.11 30.20
CA ARG A 312 -27.37 0.76 30.67
C ARG A 312 -26.16 0.70 31.59
N LEU A 313 -25.06 1.37 31.24
CA LEU A 313 -23.80 1.32 32.00
C LEU A 313 -23.65 2.44 33.04
N GLY A 314 -24.52 3.45 32.97
CA GLY A 314 -24.41 4.66 33.76
C GLY A 314 -23.46 5.70 33.13
N SER A 315 -23.62 6.96 33.53
CA SER A 315 -22.88 8.10 32.99
C SER A 315 -21.45 8.25 33.52
N SER A 316 -21.06 7.46 34.54
CA SER A 316 -19.77 7.57 35.23
C SER A 316 -18.69 6.63 34.68
N GLY A 317 -19.03 5.74 33.74
CA GLY A 317 -18.07 4.83 33.12
C GLY A 317 -17.05 5.55 32.24
N GLU A 318 -15.78 5.18 32.35
CA GLU A 318 -14.69 5.73 31.53
C GLU A 318 -14.96 5.47 30.04
N ALA A 319 -15.55 4.32 29.71
CA ALA A 319 -15.89 3.96 28.33
C ALA A 319 -16.87 4.95 27.68
N VAL A 320 -17.94 5.29 28.40
CA VAL A 320 -18.98 6.23 27.92
C VAL A 320 -18.42 7.64 27.81
N ALA A 321 -17.59 8.06 28.79
CA ALA A 321 -16.93 9.37 28.76
C ALA A 321 -16.00 9.53 27.56
N ASP A 322 -15.13 8.54 27.30
CA ASP A 322 -14.21 8.54 26.16
C ASP A 322 -14.96 8.61 24.83
N LEU A 323 -16.03 7.81 24.68
CA LEU A 323 -16.86 7.80 23.47
C LEU A 323 -17.56 9.15 23.26
N LYS A 324 -18.18 9.72 24.29
CA LYS A 324 -18.79 11.06 24.20
C LYS A 324 -17.78 12.12 23.81
N GLN A 325 -16.57 12.05 24.36
CA GLN A 325 -15.49 12.96 24.00
C GLN A 325 -15.12 12.82 22.52
N LEU A 326 -15.00 11.59 21.99
CA LEU A 326 -14.70 11.37 20.57
C LEU A 326 -15.78 11.99 19.66
N PHE A 327 -17.05 11.74 19.95
CA PHE A 327 -18.15 12.30 19.14
C PHE A 327 -18.19 13.84 19.21
N SER A 328 -17.92 14.42 20.38
CA SER A 328 -17.80 15.89 20.52
C SER A 328 -16.61 16.46 19.73
N LEU A 329 -15.46 15.77 19.74
CA LEU A 329 -14.29 16.16 18.94
C LEU A 329 -14.60 16.07 17.45
N ALA A 330 -15.28 15.02 17.02
CA ALA A 330 -15.64 14.85 15.62
C ALA A 330 -16.60 15.90 15.10
N GLU A 331 -17.53 16.39 15.93
CA GLU A 331 -18.37 17.53 15.61
C GLU A 331 -17.52 18.79 15.40
N LYS A 332 -16.60 19.08 16.33
CA LYS A 332 -15.71 20.25 16.25
C LYS A 332 -14.75 20.21 15.07
N ILE A 333 -14.23 19.03 14.72
CA ILE A 333 -13.33 18.84 13.58
C ILE A 333 -14.11 18.79 12.24
N GLY A 334 -15.42 18.50 12.28
CA GLY A 334 -16.30 18.55 11.11
C GLY A 334 -16.43 17.22 10.35
N TYR A 335 -16.41 16.09 11.07
CA TYR A 335 -16.68 14.76 10.50
C TYR A 335 -17.69 13.92 11.29
N SER A 336 -18.50 14.53 12.17
CA SER A 336 -19.54 13.83 12.94
C SER A 336 -20.48 12.97 12.10
N LYS A 337 -20.85 13.41 10.88
CA LYS A 337 -21.69 12.64 9.94
C LYS A 337 -21.07 11.32 9.46
N TRP A 338 -19.76 11.18 9.58
CA TRP A 338 -19.04 9.98 9.20
C TRP A 338 -19.08 8.93 10.31
N LEU A 339 -19.36 9.30 11.54
CA LEU A 339 -19.34 8.41 12.70
C LEU A 339 -20.72 7.82 13.00
N GLN A 340 -20.72 6.56 13.39
CA GLN A 340 -21.85 5.91 14.04
C GLN A 340 -21.35 5.07 15.21
N PHE A 341 -22.07 5.14 16.33
CA PHE A 341 -21.78 4.27 17.47
C PHE A 341 -22.33 2.87 17.17
N ASP A 342 -21.53 1.86 17.48
CA ASP A 342 -21.94 0.47 17.36
C ASP A 342 -21.21 -0.38 18.40
N ALA A 343 -21.92 -0.78 19.46
CA ALA A 343 -21.34 -1.54 20.55
C ALA A 343 -20.73 -2.89 20.12
N SER A 344 -21.18 -3.49 19.01
CA SER A 344 -20.66 -4.77 18.53
C SER A 344 -19.26 -4.69 17.91
N VAL A 345 -18.72 -3.49 17.68
CA VAL A 345 -17.36 -3.35 17.16
C VAL A 345 -16.32 -3.59 18.25
N VAL A 346 -15.55 -4.66 18.12
CA VAL A 346 -14.46 -5.02 19.05
C VAL A 346 -13.08 -5.13 18.40
N ARG A 347 -13.08 -5.35 17.07
CA ARG A 347 -11.92 -5.68 16.22
C ARG A 347 -11.19 -6.96 16.65
N GLY A 348 -10.68 -7.73 15.68
CA GLY A 348 -10.11 -9.05 15.93
C GLY A 348 -8.68 -9.12 16.53
N LEU A 349 -7.97 -7.98 16.67
CA LEU A 349 -6.60 -7.99 17.19
C LEU A 349 -6.59 -7.94 18.71
N ALA A 350 -5.84 -8.83 19.36
CA ALA A 350 -5.91 -9.02 20.81
C ALA A 350 -5.43 -7.79 21.61
N TYR A 351 -4.59 -6.94 21.03
CA TYR A 351 -3.88 -5.88 21.75
C TYR A 351 -4.67 -4.57 21.95
N TYR A 352 -5.87 -4.41 21.40
CA TYR A 352 -6.66 -3.20 21.65
C TYR A 352 -7.17 -3.14 23.09
N THR A 353 -7.15 -1.94 23.69
CA THR A 353 -7.46 -1.67 25.09
C THR A 353 -8.58 -0.64 25.27
N GLY A 354 -8.75 0.28 24.32
CA GLY A 354 -9.69 1.40 24.42
C GLY A 354 -10.66 1.48 23.25
N ILE A 355 -10.84 2.70 22.73
CA ILE A 355 -11.66 2.95 21.54
C ILE A 355 -11.13 2.13 20.37
N VAL A 356 -12.07 1.57 19.61
CA VAL A 356 -11.84 0.85 18.37
C VAL A 356 -12.80 1.35 17.30
N PHE A 357 -12.36 1.35 16.04
CA PHE A 357 -13.16 1.82 14.92
C PHE A 357 -12.95 0.98 13.67
N GLU A 358 -13.99 0.94 12.83
CA GLU A 358 -14.01 0.24 11.56
C GLU A 358 -14.66 1.12 10.48
N GLY A 359 -13.91 1.38 9.41
CA GLY A 359 -14.43 2.05 8.22
C GLY A 359 -15.20 1.05 7.35
N PHE A 360 -16.44 1.37 7.01
CA PHE A 360 -17.34 0.49 6.27
C PHE A 360 -18.03 1.23 5.12
N ASP A 361 -18.42 0.48 4.08
CA ASP A 361 -19.29 0.93 3.00
C ASP A 361 -20.74 0.92 3.49
N ARG A 362 -21.46 2.04 3.32
CA ARG A 362 -22.85 2.18 3.78
C ARG A 362 -23.83 1.33 3.01
N GLU A 363 -23.49 0.87 1.81
CA GLU A 363 -24.30 -0.12 1.07
C GLU A 363 -24.12 -1.55 1.61
N GLY A 364 -23.14 -1.79 2.50
CA GLY A 364 -22.91 -3.08 3.14
C GLY A 364 -22.43 -4.17 2.16
N LYS A 365 -21.93 -3.80 0.97
CA LYS A 365 -21.50 -4.74 -0.05
C LYS A 365 -20.06 -5.20 0.15
N LEU A 366 -19.24 -4.34 0.75
CA LEU A 366 -17.83 -4.56 0.94
C LEU A 366 -17.52 -4.94 2.39
N ARG A 367 -16.37 -5.59 2.56
CA ARG A 367 -15.75 -5.78 3.88
C ARG A 367 -15.25 -4.43 4.42
N ALA A 368 -14.81 -4.43 5.67
CA ALA A 368 -14.11 -3.30 6.29
C ALA A 368 -13.01 -2.72 5.36
N ILE A 369 -13.07 -1.41 5.13
CA ILE A 369 -12.14 -0.64 4.29
C ILE A 369 -10.85 -0.37 5.06
N CYS A 370 -11.00 -0.02 6.33
CA CYS A 370 -9.91 0.22 7.27
C CYS A 370 -10.37 -0.11 8.70
N GLY A 371 -9.44 -0.16 9.64
CA GLY A 371 -9.80 -0.26 11.05
C GLY A 371 -8.61 0.00 11.96
N GLY A 372 -8.91 0.41 13.18
CA GLY A 372 -7.92 0.85 14.14
C GLY A 372 -8.46 0.90 15.55
N GLY A 373 -7.63 1.41 16.45
CA GLY A 373 -7.97 1.57 17.85
C GLY A 373 -6.76 1.82 18.74
N ARG A 374 -7.05 2.01 20.03
CA ARG A 374 -6.08 2.22 21.11
C ARG A 374 -5.53 0.91 21.65
N TYR A 375 -4.22 0.84 21.92
CA TYR A 375 -3.49 -0.36 22.31
C TYR A 375 -2.39 -0.09 23.36
N ASP A 376 -2.79 0.47 24.50
CA ASP A 376 -1.85 1.00 25.52
C ASP A 376 -0.90 -0.04 26.13
N HIS A 377 -1.28 -1.33 26.10
CA HIS A 377 -0.52 -2.40 26.74
C HIS A 377 0.35 -3.20 25.76
N LEU A 378 0.46 -2.79 24.48
CA LEU A 378 1.25 -3.56 23.50
C LEU A 378 2.74 -3.61 23.87
N PHE A 379 3.29 -2.51 24.38
CA PHE A 379 4.72 -2.38 24.65
C PHE A 379 5.20 -3.27 25.80
N SER A 380 4.40 -3.42 26.88
CA SER A 380 4.70 -4.38 27.94
C SER A 380 4.69 -5.83 27.48
N THR A 381 3.95 -6.18 26.42
CA THR A 381 4.05 -7.53 25.83
C THR A 381 5.42 -7.82 25.22
N PHE A 382 6.20 -6.77 24.91
CA PHE A 382 7.56 -6.86 24.40
C PHE A 382 8.63 -6.59 25.47
N GLY A 383 8.22 -6.42 26.74
CA GLY A 383 9.13 -6.20 27.86
C GLY A 383 9.58 -4.75 28.03
N ALA A 384 8.86 -3.79 27.43
CA ALA A 384 9.06 -2.36 27.66
C ALA A 384 7.98 -1.80 28.60
N ASP A 385 8.14 -0.56 29.06
CA ASP A 385 7.09 0.11 29.83
C ASP A 385 5.87 0.40 28.96
N ASP A 386 4.68 0.35 29.57
CA ASP A 386 3.45 0.72 28.86
C ASP A 386 3.49 2.18 28.42
N ILE A 387 3.05 2.39 27.19
CA ILE A 387 2.97 3.70 26.58
C ILE A 387 1.69 3.77 25.76
N SER A 388 0.94 4.85 26.00
CA SER A 388 -0.31 5.09 25.30
C SER A 388 -0.10 5.14 23.80
N ALA A 389 -0.85 4.32 23.05
CA ALA A 389 -0.70 4.23 21.61
C ALA A 389 -2.03 3.98 20.92
N CYS A 390 -2.21 4.57 19.74
CA CYS A 390 -3.40 4.41 18.92
C CYS A 390 -3.01 4.48 17.45
N GLY A 391 -3.68 3.70 16.61
CA GLY A 391 -3.42 3.71 15.18
C GLY A 391 -4.43 2.91 14.38
N PHE A 392 -4.24 2.91 13.07
CA PHE A 392 -5.07 2.15 12.14
C PHE A 392 -4.24 1.50 11.04
N GLY A 393 -4.83 0.47 10.42
CA GLY A 393 -4.42 -0.05 9.13
C GLY A 393 -5.52 0.17 8.09
N PHE A 394 -5.12 0.69 6.93
CA PHE A 394 -5.99 0.94 5.78
C PHE A 394 -5.48 0.13 4.57
N GLY A 395 -6.26 -0.85 4.13
CA GLY A 395 -5.84 -1.78 3.07
C GLY A 395 -6.05 -1.23 1.66
N ASP A 396 -5.10 -1.52 0.76
CA ASP A 396 -5.17 -1.09 -0.66
C ASP A 396 -6.29 -1.77 -1.45
N ALA A 397 -6.59 -3.04 -1.16
CA ALA A 397 -7.48 -3.84 -2.00
C ALA A 397 -8.96 -3.42 -1.92
N VAL A 398 -9.49 -3.13 -0.72
CA VAL A 398 -10.91 -2.84 -0.54
C VAL A 398 -11.27 -1.44 -1.06
N ILE A 399 -10.39 -0.46 -0.85
CA ILE A 399 -10.61 0.91 -1.35
C ILE A 399 -10.65 0.97 -2.87
N VAL A 400 -9.82 0.19 -3.57
CA VAL A 400 -9.82 0.14 -5.04
C VAL A 400 -11.14 -0.46 -5.56
N GLU A 401 -11.66 -1.51 -4.90
CA GLU A 401 -12.98 -2.06 -5.23
C GLU A 401 -14.09 -1.04 -5.02
N LEU A 402 -14.07 -0.29 -3.90
CA LEU A 402 -15.04 0.77 -3.63
C LEU A 402 -15.00 1.87 -4.69
N LEU A 403 -13.81 2.40 -5.01
CA LEU A 403 -13.64 3.43 -6.03
C LEU A 403 -14.14 2.94 -7.40
N LYS A 404 -13.90 1.67 -7.73
CA LYS A 404 -14.41 1.07 -8.97
C LYS A 404 -15.93 1.00 -8.99
N GLU A 405 -16.58 0.55 -7.91
CA GLU A 405 -18.04 0.48 -7.82
C GLU A 405 -18.70 1.86 -7.89
N LYS A 406 -18.04 2.88 -7.33
CA LYS A 406 -18.51 4.27 -7.35
C LYS A 406 -18.14 5.04 -8.63
N GLY A 407 -17.38 4.45 -9.55
CA GLY A 407 -16.92 5.13 -10.76
C GLY A 407 -15.94 6.27 -10.49
N LEU A 408 -15.20 6.20 -9.38
CA LEU A 408 -14.25 7.23 -8.90
C LEU A 408 -12.78 6.89 -9.21
N LEU A 409 -12.51 5.84 -9.98
CA LEU A 409 -11.15 5.54 -10.42
C LEU A 409 -10.68 6.60 -11.44
N PRO A 410 -9.51 7.22 -11.23
CA PRO A 410 -8.97 8.18 -12.18
C PRO A 410 -8.51 7.50 -13.48
N GLU A 411 -8.55 8.24 -14.58
CA GLU A 411 -7.86 7.86 -15.81
C GLU A 411 -6.36 8.17 -15.67
N LEU A 412 -5.56 7.14 -15.44
CA LEU A 412 -4.12 7.26 -15.26
C LEU A 412 -3.42 6.68 -16.47
N ASN A 413 -3.38 7.47 -17.54
CA ASN A 413 -2.64 7.10 -18.74
C ASN A 413 -1.18 7.51 -18.63
N LEU A 414 -0.30 6.81 -19.36
CA LEU A 414 1.02 7.36 -19.64
C LEU A 414 0.79 8.63 -20.48
N GLN A 415 1.47 9.70 -20.11
CA GLN A 415 1.52 10.96 -20.84
C GLN A 415 2.99 11.30 -21.06
N ILE A 416 3.29 11.67 -22.31
CA ILE A 416 4.63 12.03 -22.76
C ILE A 416 4.51 13.44 -23.33
N ASP A 417 5.43 14.33 -22.99
CA ASP A 417 5.40 15.68 -23.55
C ASP A 417 5.87 15.62 -25.01
N ASP A 418 6.97 14.91 -25.25
CA ASP A 418 7.61 14.83 -26.56
C ASP A 418 8.00 13.41 -26.96
N ILE A 419 7.72 13.07 -28.20
CA ILE A 419 8.42 11.98 -28.89
C ILE A 419 9.43 12.57 -29.88
N VAL A 420 10.70 12.21 -29.73
CA VAL A 420 11.79 12.67 -30.58
C VAL A 420 12.19 11.54 -31.53
N CYS A 421 12.23 11.81 -32.83
CA CYS A 421 12.70 10.84 -33.81
C CYS A 421 13.61 11.46 -34.87
N ALA A 422 14.67 10.73 -35.22
CA ALA A 422 15.45 11.02 -36.40
C ALA A 422 14.70 10.56 -37.67
N LEU A 423 14.72 11.38 -38.72
CA LEU A 423 14.21 11.00 -40.03
C LEU A 423 15.21 10.14 -40.81
N ASP A 424 16.49 10.28 -40.48
CA ASP A 424 17.62 9.60 -41.11
C ASP A 424 18.44 8.82 -40.05
N GLU A 425 19.05 7.70 -40.43
CA GLU A 425 19.74 6.81 -39.49
C GLU A 425 21.01 7.43 -38.88
N ASP A 426 21.74 8.25 -39.65
CA ASP A 426 22.92 8.99 -39.22
C ASP A 426 22.61 10.09 -38.18
N LEU A 427 21.34 10.50 -38.07
CA LEU A 427 20.88 11.53 -37.14
C LEU A 427 20.40 10.99 -35.78
N GLN A 428 20.50 9.68 -35.52
CA GLN A 428 20.09 9.09 -34.24
C GLN A 428 20.81 9.73 -33.03
N GLY A 429 22.11 10.02 -33.17
CA GLY A 429 22.86 10.73 -32.13
C GLY A 429 22.36 12.17 -31.92
N CYS A 430 21.95 12.85 -32.99
CA CYS A 430 21.39 14.20 -32.93
C CYS A 430 19.99 14.20 -32.28
N ALA A 431 19.13 13.23 -32.62
CA ALA A 431 17.84 13.03 -31.96
C ALA A 431 17.99 12.73 -30.46
N ALA A 432 18.99 11.94 -30.06
CA ALA A 432 19.30 11.70 -28.66
C ALA A 432 19.75 12.99 -27.94
N MET A 433 20.55 13.84 -28.59
CA MET A 433 20.94 15.15 -28.06
C MET A 433 19.71 16.04 -27.84
N VAL A 434 18.81 16.13 -28.82
CA VAL A 434 17.55 16.91 -28.70
C VAL A 434 16.70 16.40 -27.55
N ALA A 435 16.52 15.07 -27.45
CA ALA A 435 15.77 14.48 -26.34
C ALA A 435 16.39 14.81 -24.98
N ASN A 436 17.72 14.86 -24.87
CA ASN A 436 18.38 15.25 -23.63
C ASN A 436 18.19 16.72 -23.29
N ILE A 437 18.25 17.63 -24.27
CA ILE A 437 17.96 19.06 -24.05
C ILE A 437 16.57 19.24 -23.44
N LEU A 438 15.57 18.53 -23.97
CA LEU A 438 14.20 18.59 -23.47
C LEU A 438 14.08 17.99 -22.05
N ARG A 439 14.73 16.86 -21.80
CA ARG A 439 14.77 16.23 -20.47
C ARG A 439 15.45 17.12 -19.42
N GLU A 440 16.52 17.82 -19.78
CA GLU A 440 17.20 18.79 -18.91
C GLU A 440 16.28 19.95 -18.51
N LYS A 441 15.26 20.24 -19.32
CA LYS A 441 14.20 21.22 -19.04
C LYS A 441 13.03 20.62 -18.23
N GLY A 442 13.10 19.34 -17.87
CA GLY A 442 12.12 18.64 -17.04
C GLY A 442 10.97 17.99 -17.81
N GLN A 443 11.05 17.92 -19.15
CA GLN A 443 10.03 17.27 -19.96
C GLN A 443 10.15 15.74 -19.95
N ILE A 444 9.02 15.07 -20.11
CA ILE A 444 8.90 13.63 -20.26
C ILE A 444 9.05 13.29 -21.74
N VAL A 445 10.19 12.71 -22.12
CA VAL A 445 10.56 12.54 -23.54
C VAL A 445 10.79 11.08 -23.90
N GLU A 446 10.02 10.58 -24.87
CA GLU A 446 10.27 9.32 -25.58
C GLU A 446 11.26 9.56 -26.72
N LEU A 447 12.38 8.84 -26.74
CA LEU A 447 13.29 8.83 -27.88
C LEU A 447 13.01 7.57 -28.71
N VAL A 448 12.78 7.75 -30.02
CA VAL A 448 12.71 6.61 -30.94
C VAL A 448 14.12 6.06 -31.15
N LEU A 449 14.40 4.88 -30.58
CA LEU A 449 15.74 4.31 -30.43
C LEU A 449 16.32 3.67 -31.70
N GLU A 450 15.50 3.49 -32.73
CA GLU A 450 15.88 2.83 -33.97
C GLU A 450 15.19 3.50 -35.15
N SER A 451 15.75 3.36 -36.35
CA SER A 451 15.11 3.90 -37.54
C SER A 451 13.73 3.25 -37.75
N LYS A 452 12.67 4.05 -37.69
CA LYS A 452 11.28 3.61 -37.87
C LYS A 452 10.56 4.50 -38.87
N PRO A 453 9.68 3.93 -39.72
CA PRO A 453 8.82 4.73 -40.57
C PRO A 453 7.94 5.68 -39.75
N LEU A 454 7.72 6.91 -40.22
CA LEU A 454 6.91 7.91 -39.52
C LEU A 454 5.51 7.42 -39.14
N LYS A 455 4.88 6.57 -39.97
CA LYS A 455 3.59 5.94 -39.64
C LYS A 455 3.64 5.14 -38.33
N TRP A 456 4.76 4.47 -38.05
CA TRP A 456 4.98 3.78 -36.78
C TRP A 456 5.14 4.79 -35.64
N VAL A 457 5.91 5.85 -35.86
CA VAL A 457 6.14 6.91 -34.86
C VAL A 457 4.83 7.59 -34.45
N PHE A 458 3.95 7.93 -35.40
CA PHE A 458 2.62 8.48 -35.10
C PHE A 458 1.74 7.51 -34.29
N LYS A 459 1.77 6.21 -34.63
CA LYS A 459 1.05 5.19 -33.84
C LYS A 459 1.60 5.05 -32.43
N ARG A 460 2.93 5.12 -32.28
CA ARG A 460 3.62 5.10 -30.98
C ARG A 460 3.23 6.33 -30.16
N ALA A 461 3.30 7.52 -30.75
CA ALA A 461 2.91 8.78 -30.13
C ALA A 461 1.48 8.75 -29.60
N ALA A 462 0.52 8.28 -30.41
CA ALA A 462 -0.87 8.13 -29.99
C ALA A 462 -1.04 7.15 -28.82
N ARG A 463 -0.34 6.00 -28.85
CA ARG A 463 -0.40 5.01 -27.76
C ARG A 463 0.20 5.53 -26.45
N LEU A 464 1.20 6.40 -26.51
CA LEU A 464 1.84 7.01 -25.35
C LEU A 464 1.18 8.32 -24.90
N ASN A 465 0.11 8.75 -25.59
CA ASN A 465 -0.51 10.08 -25.44
C ASN A 465 0.52 11.21 -25.45
N ALA A 466 1.39 11.21 -26.47
CA ALA A 466 2.36 12.26 -26.65
C ALA A 466 1.69 13.59 -27.05
N GLU A 467 2.17 14.72 -26.54
CA GLU A 467 1.66 16.05 -26.93
C GLU A 467 2.30 16.54 -28.24
N ARG A 468 3.61 16.32 -28.39
CA ARG A 468 4.40 16.80 -29.52
C ARG A 468 5.25 15.70 -30.15
N LEU A 469 5.50 15.84 -31.44
CA LEU A 469 6.48 15.06 -32.20
C LEU A 469 7.59 15.99 -32.67
N VAL A 470 8.82 15.70 -32.26
CA VAL A 470 10.03 16.44 -32.63
C VAL A 470 10.81 15.63 -33.66
N LEU A 471 10.94 16.19 -34.85
CA LEU A 471 11.54 15.58 -36.03
C LEU A 471 12.93 16.15 -36.27
N VAL A 472 13.92 15.27 -36.29
CA VAL A 472 15.32 15.63 -36.59
C VAL A 472 15.64 15.13 -38.01
N GLY A 473 15.51 16.04 -38.98
CA GLY A 473 15.84 15.82 -40.38
C GLY A 473 17.14 16.50 -40.78
N ASN A 474 17.79 16.00 -41.83
CA ASN A 474 19.11 16.49 -42.25
C ASN A 474 19.10 17.98 -42.65
N SER A 475 18.04 18.44 -43.33
CA SER A 475 17.93 19.82 -43.81
C SER A 475 17.69 20.84 -42.68
N GLU A 476 16.91 20.46 -41.68
CA GLU A 476 16.59 21.23 -40.49
C GLU A 476 17.82 21.29 -39.58
N TRP A 477 18.46 20.14 -39.38
CA TRP A 477 19.63 20.03 -38.51
C TRP A 477 20.81 20.89 -39.01
N GLN A 478 21.08 20.90 -40.32
CA GLN A 478 22.12 21.76 -40.91
C GLN A 478 21.84 23.26 -40.72
N ARG A 479 20.57 23.65 -40.54
CA ARG A 479 20.16 25.03 -40.22
C ARG A 479 20.10 25.31 -38.72
N GLY A 480 20.43 24.34 -37.87
CA GLY A 480 20.37 24.46 -36.41
C GLY A 480 18.95 24.48 -35.85
N VAL A 481 17.98 23.92 -36.58
CA VAL A 481 16.58 23.85 -36.18
C VAL A 481 16.08 22.39 -36.17
N VAL A 482 14.95 22.16 -35.51
CA VAL A 482 14.20 20.90 -35.56
C VAL A 482 12.76 21.18 -35.94
N GLY A 483 12.11 20.20 -36.58
CA GLY A 483 10.68 20.26 -36.84
C GLY A 483 9.91 19.86 -35.59
N VAL A 484 8.89 20.63 -35.21
CA VAL A 484 7.99 20.30 -34.10
C VAL A 484 6.57 20.23 -34.65
N LYS A 485 5.87 19.15 -34.32
CA LYS A 485 4.47 18.95 -34.67
C LYS A 485 3.63 18.77 -33.41
N ILE A 486 2.62 19.62 -33.25
CA ILE A 486 1.63 19.50 -32.19
C ILE A 486 0.62 18.43 -32.61
N LEU A 487 0.48 17.36 -31.82
CA LEU A 487 -0.28 16.18 -32.23
C LEU A 487 -1.80 16.40 -32.18
N SER A 488 -2.27 17.29 -31.32
CA SER A 488 -3.70 17.62 -31.19
C SER A 488 -4.23 18.52 -32.32
N THR A 489 -3.42 19.48 -32.78
CA THR A 489 -3.81 20.46 -33.82
C THR A 489 -3.28 20.12 -35.21
N ALA A 490 -2.32 19.19 -35.28
CA ALA A 490 -1.52 18.89 -36.46
C ALA A 490 -0.68 20.06 -37.00
N GLU A 491 -0.61 21.19 -36.27
CA GLU A 491 0.26 22.32 -36.58
C GLU A 491 1.73 21.89 -36.54
N GLN A 492 2.50 22.40 -37.49
CA GLN A 492 3.92 22.09 -37.59
C GLN A 492 4.72 23.37 -37.84
N TYR A 493 5.81 23.52 -37.10
CA TYR A 493 6.72 24.65 -37.20
C TYR A 493 8.17 24.18 -36.97
N GLU A 494 9.12 25.04 -37.31
CA GLU A 494 10.54 24.82 -37.04
C GLU A 494 10.98 25.69 -35.87
N VAL A 495 11.86 25.15 -35.02
CA VAL A 495 12.38 25.88 -33.86
C VAL A 495 13.88 25.63 -33.71
N LYS A 496 14.61 26.67 -33.30
CA LYS A 496 16.03 26.53 -32.96
C LYS A 496 16.16 25.68 -31.69
N LEU A 497 17.26 24.94 -31.59
CA LEU A 497 17.53 24.07 -30.43
C LEU A 497 17.50 24.84 -29.10
N ASP A 498 18.07 26.04 -29.08
CA ASP A 498 18.12 26.88 -27.87
C ASP A 498 16.71 27.34 -27.43
N ASP A 499 15.81 27.54 -28.39
CA ASP A 499 14.44 28.02 -28.19
C ASP A 499 13.43 26.89 -27.96
N LEU A 500 13.85 25.62 -28.11
CA LEU A 500 12.99 24.45 -27.97
C LEU A 500 12.59 24.29 -26.50
N LYS A 501 11.35 24.67 -26.16
CA LYS A 501 10.86 24.70 -24.78
C LYS A 501 10.25 23.41 -24.31
#